data_AF-A0A9P6BWW1-F1
#
_entry.id   AF-A0A9P6BWW1-F1
#
_cell.length_a   1.000
_cell.length_b   1.000
_cell.length_c   1.000
_cell.angle_alpha   90.00
_cell.angle_beta   90.00
_cell.angle_gamma   90.00
#
_symmetry.space_group_name_H-M   'P 1'
#
loop_
_entity.id
_entity.type
_entity.pdbx_description
1 polymer ?
#
loop_
_entity_poly.entity_id
_entity_poly.type
_entity_poly.pdbx_seq_one_letter_code
_entity_poly.pdbx_strand_id
1 'polypeptide(L)'
;MPIPPELQAALDVNLSTQEVIDTLCKYYSIPRQVDSGDEDEDKYDPYPSWREIWEGEHWSTWKPLGKCLRYYPRDWRCFQRPLDSSNPLANIRRTLRGRIITWLCNTQREQNMFWILDPLVLWSDNARFVASYTARTFMGISKKTNQFGAYLHLDGSHTLSNAIHNLVVALAEACPQYRSLVTRALALDDPMILEKTAHLQFKKLIIEPWEAVRVSHPHYLSKPLLIMIDMFSFCIERGYQRNYHRELIGLINDYAQSHQNSPLLWIFCTHPALHPSQILDKAVHPLQCALSSVSLNDPEAHRDTRYLLNEGFHRIRHRHNIDNTQMWPSEEQLSRLTSAICGTLYFTNAVLNFVDCGGSNPQDQVDACLKYMDGIPEPSVSEPFHMDYFYRQFISDIPPTSNLMPYTFWKS
;
A
#
# COMPACT_ATOMS: atom_id res chain seq x y z
N MET A 1 28.32 -1.24 -4.95
CA MET A 1 28.01 -1.81 -6.27
C MET A 1 26.87 -1.01 -6.90
N PRO A 2 26.96 -0.64 -8.19
CA PRO A 2 25.77 -0.24 -8.95
C PRO A 2 24.78 -1.41 -9.06
N ILE A 3 23.59 -1.15 -9.62
CA ILE A 3 22.55 -2.14 -9.89
C ILE A 3 23.17 -3.33 -10.67
N PRO A 4 22.88 -4.59 -10.32
CA PRO A 4 23.36 -5.75 -11.08
C PRO A 4 22.95 -5.65 -12.55
N PRO A 5 23.84 -5.88 -13.54
CA PRO A 5 23.48 -5.75 -14.95
C PRO A 5 22.29 -6.62 -15.38
N GLU A 6 22.13 -7.81 -14.79
CA GLU A 6 20.96 -8.67 -14.99
C GLU A 6 19.67 -8.01 -14.49
N LEU A 7 19.70 -7.33 -13.34
CA LEU A 7 18.56 -6.63 -12.77
C LEU A 7 18.24 -5.35 -13.54
N GLN A 8 19.26 -4.63 -14.03
CA GLN A 8 19.06 -3.47 -14.89
C GLN A 8 18.36 -3.88 -16.20
N ALA A 9 18.87 -4.91 -16.88
CA ALA A 9 18.24 -5.44 -18.10
C ALA A 9 16.81 -5.97 -17.83
N ALA A 10 16.56 -6.61 -16.68
CA ALA A 10 15.24 -7.05 -16.27
C ALA A 10 14.24 -5.89 -16.05
N LEU A 11 14.72 -4.72 -15.62
CA LEU A 11 13.89 -3.52 -15.49
C LEU A 11 13.69 -2.82 -16.84
N ASP A 12 14.73 -2.74 -17.68
CA ASP A 12 14.68 -2.11 -19.00
C ASP A 12 13.70 -2.81 -19.97
N VAL A 13 13.55 -4.14 -19.85
CA VAL A 13 12.66 -4.97 -20.67
C VAL A 13 11.20 -4.98 -20.15
N ASN A 14 10.88 -4.24 -19.08
CA ASN A 14 9.51 -4.14 -18.52
C ASN A 14 8.87 -5.50 -18.15
N LEU A 15 9.64 -6.41 -17.52
CA LEU A 15 9.18 -7.75 -17.12
C LEU A 15 7.95 -7.74 -16.18
N SER A 16 7.35 -8.91 -15.94
CA SER A 16 6.31 -9.10 -14.92
C SER A 16 6.85 -8.97 -13.49
N THR A 17 5.95 -8.82 -12.51
CA THR A 17 6.34 -8.80 -11.10
C THR A 17 6.87 -10.16 -10.62
N GLN A 18 6.43 -11.28 -11.19
CA GLN A 18 7.01 -12.59 -10.86
C GLN A 18 8.46 -12.70 -11.34
N GLU A 19 8.76 -12.26 -12.57
CA GLU A 19 10.12 -12.27 -13.11
C GLU A 19 11.06 -11.32 -12.34
N VAL A 20 10.55 -10.16 -11.89
CA VAL A 20 11.27 -9.26 -10.98
C VAL A 20 11.55 -9.93 -9.64
N ILE A 21 10.59 -10.63 -9.05
CA ILE A 21 10.78 -11.40 -7.81
C ILE A 21 11.81 -12.51 -8.00
N ASP A 22 11.71 -13.31 -9.06
CA ASP A 22 12.68 -14.39 -9.35
C ASP A 22 14.10 -13.82 -9.59
N THR A 23 14.23 -12.69 -10.27
CA THR A 23 15.52 -11.99 -10.49
C THR A 23 16.12 -11.50 -9.17
N LEU A 24 15.29 -10.91 -8.29
CA LEU A 24 15.72 -10.46 -6.97
C LEU A 24 16.07 -11.64 -6.06
N CYS A 25 15.31 -12.73 -6.07
CA CYS A 25 15.61 -13.94 -5.32
C CYS A 25 16.93 -14.59 -5.78
N LYS A 26 17.19 -14.63 -7.10
CA LYS A 26 18.49 -15.05 -7.64
C LYS A 26 19.62 -14.14 -7.14
N TYR A 27 19.48 -12.82 -7.28
CA TYR A 27 20.49 -11.84 -6.85
C TYR A 27 20.81 -11.94 -5.36
N TYR A 28 19.77 -12.05 -4.52
CA TYR A 28 19.87 -12.12 -3.07
C TYR A 28 20.11 -13.53 -2.51
N SER A 29 20.41 -14.52 -3.38
CA SER A 29 20.64 -15.93 -3.03
C SER A 29 19.56 -16.53 -2.12
N ILE A 30 18.30 -16.26 -2.44
CA ILE A 30 17.14 -16.69 -1.67
C ILE A 30 16.69 -18.06 -2.18
N PRO A 31 16.58 -19.10 -1.31
CA PRO A 31 15.95 -20.35 -1.70
C PRO A 31 14.52 -20.08 -2.17
N ARG A 32 14.15 -20.58 -3.34
CA ARG A 32 12.78 -20.46 -3.85
C ARG A 32 11.85 -21.16 -2.88
N GLN A 33 11.07 -20.40 -2.11
CA GLN A 33 9.89 -20.94 -1.47
C GLN A 33 8.92 -21.31 -2.59
N VAL A 34 8.53 -22.57 -2.64
CA VAL A 34 7.35 -22.98 -3.41
C VAL A 34 6.16 -22.44 -2.64
N ASP A 35 5.28 -21.68 -3.30
CA ASP A 35 4.00 -21.27 -2.73
C ASP A 35 3.15 -22.54 -2.51
N SER A 36 3.28 -23.19 -1.34
CA SER A 36 2.32 -24.20 -0.88
C SER A 36 1.00 -23.48 -0.66
N GLY A 37 -0.01 -23.78 -1.48
CA GLY A 37 -1.25 -23.01 -1.63
C GLY A 37 -2.23 -23.00 -0.44
N ASP A 38 -1.73 -23.23 0.78
CA ASP A 38 -2.49 -23.34 2.03
C ASP A 38 -1.92 -22.39 3.11
N GLU A 39 -2.18 -21.08 3.00
CA GLU A 39 -2.27 -20.22 4.19
C GLU A 39 -3.71 -20.35 4.75
N ASP A 40 -3.89 -21.30 5.69
CA ASP A 40 -5.15 -21.72 6.36
C ASP A 40 -6.27 -20.65 6.38
N GLU A 41 -7.40 -20.90 5.72
CA GLU A 41 -8.61 -20.11 5.93
C GLU A 41 -9.19 -20.33 7.34
N ASP A 42 -9.71 -19.25 7.94
CA ASP A 42 -10.51 -19.22 9.17
C ASP A 42 -10.10 -20.12 10.37
N LYS A 43 -9.12 -19.63 11.15
CA LYS A 43 -9.10 -19.86 12.61
C LYS A 43 -9.10 -18.55 13.39
N TYR A 44 -10.09 -18.41 14.28
CA TYR A 44 -10.32 -17.24 15.13
C TYR A 44 -10.52 -17.70 16.58
N ASP A 45 -9.80 -17.10 17.52
CA ASP A 45 -9.86 -17.42 18.96
C ASP A 45 -10.14 -16.11 19.75
N PRO A 46 -11.27 -15.99 20.48
CA PRO A 46 -11.69 -14.74 21.11
C PRO A 46 -11.00 -14.47 22.46
N TYR A 47 -10.47 -13.26 22.67
CA TYR A 47 -9.73 -12.89 23.90
C TYR A 47 -10.13 -11.52 24.48
N PRO A 48 -9.86 -11.24 25.77
CA PRO A 48 -10.80 -10.49 26.62
C PRO A 48 -10.33 -9.06 26.99
N SER A 49 -10.86 -8.51 28.09
CA SER A 49 -10.66 -7.12 28.48
C SER A 49 -9.25 -6.79 29.01
N TRP A 50 -8.93 -5.49 29.08
CA TRP A 50 -7.58 -4.98 29.29
C TRP A 50 -7.06 -5.03 30.75
N ARG A 51 -7.87 -5.47 31.72
CA ARG A 51 -7.54 -5.36 33.16
C ARG A 51 -6.95 -6.62 33.81
N GLU A 52 -6.88 -7.74 33.10
CA GLU A 52 -6.59 -9.07 33.69
C GLU A 52 -5.28 -9.69 33.19
N ILE A 53 -4.16 -8.95 33.28
CA ILE A 53 -2.82 -9.47 32.92
C ILE A 53 -1.73 -8.78 33.78
N TRP A 54 -1.50 -9.25 35.02
CA TRP A 54 -0.36 -8.80 35.84
C TRP A 54 0.21 -9.89 36.77
N GLU A 55 0.07 -11.17 36.38
CA GLU A 55 0.74 -12.31 37.01
C GLU A 55 1.54 -13.12 35.96
N GLY A 56 2.41 -14.03 36.42
CA GLY A 56 3.62 -14.44 35.71
C GLY A 56 3.52 -15.45 34.55
N GLU A 57 4.70 -15.87 34.08
CA GLU A 57 4.94 -17.07 33.25
C GLU A 57 4.33 -17.15 31.82
N HIS A 58 4.35 -16.08 31.01
CA HIS A 58 3.96 -16.23 29.58
C HIS A 58 4.76 -15.48 28.48
N TRP A 59 5.98 -15.00 28.79
CA TRP A 59 6.85 -14.29 27.83
C TRP A 59 7.28 -15.09 26.58
N SER A 60 7.08 -16.41 26.56
CA SER A 60 7.28 -17.27 25.39
C SER A 60 6.26 -17.03 24.27
N THR A 61 5.14 -16.34 24.54
CA THR A 61 4.16 -15.93 23.52
C THR A 61 4.06 -14.41 23.47
N TRP A 62 4.10 -13.82 22.28
CA TRP A 62 4.25 -12.37 22.10
C TRP A 62 2.95 -11.55 22.30
N LYS A 63 2.11 -12.02 23.23
CA LYS A 63 0.78 -11.48 23.57
C LYS A 63 0.74 -10.07 24.18
N PRO A 64 1.77 -9.51 24.87
CA PRO A 64 1.67 -8.19 25.48
C PRO A 64 1.33 -7.06 24.51
N LEU A 65 2.00 -7.00 23.35
CA LEU A 65 1.75 -5.96 22.35
C LEU A 65 0.62 -6.33 21.39
N GLY A 66 0.46 -7.61 21.02
CA GLY A 66 -0.63 -8.07 20.15
C GLY A 66 -2.04 -7.77 20.70
N LYS A 67 -2.20 -7.69 22.04
CA LYS A 67 -3.47 -7.31 22.69
C LYS A 67 -3.79 -5.80 22.63
N CYS A 68 -2.86 -4.94 22.21
CA CYS A 68 -3.13 -3.50 22.03
C CYS A 68 -3.89 -3.16 20.75
N LEU A 69 -4.01 -4.11 19.80
CA LEU A 69 -4.68 -3.96 18.50
C LEU A 69 -6.23 -3.94 18.60
N ARG A 70 -6.77 -3.14 19.51
CA ARG A 70 -8.20 -3.06 19.87
C ARG A 70 -9.13 -2.45 18.81
N TYR A 71 -8.59 -1.92 17.71
CA TYR A 71 -9.30 -0.98 16.82
C TYR A 71 -9.40 -1.38 15.34
N TYR A 72 -8.94 -2.57 14.96
CA TYR A 72 -9.07 -3.05 13.57
C TYR A 72 -10.27 -4.01 13.42
N PRO A 73 -11.31 -3.66 12.63
CA PRO A 73 -12.37 -4.59 12.24
C PRO A 73 -11.81 -5.81 11.51
N ARG A 74 -12.58 -6.91 11.45
CA ARG A 74 -12.15 -8.14 10.73
C ARG A 74 -11.72 -7.84 9.29
N ASP A 75 -12.44 -6.95 8.63
CA ASP A 75 -12.28 -6.58 7.22
C ASP A 75 -10.94 -5.88 6.92
N TRP A 76 -10.26 -5.30 7.92
CA TRP A 76 -8.98 -4.62 7.71
C TRP A 76 -7.88 -5.56 7.21
N ARG A 77 -7.91 -6.82 7.63
CA ARG A 77 -6.85 -7.80 7.33
C ARG A 77 -6.77 -8.20 5.85
N CYS A 78 -7.84 -8.07 5.06
CA CYS A 78 -7.77 -8.38 3.63
C CYS A 78 -7.10 -7.26 2.81
N PHE A 79 -7.03 -6.03 3.32
CA PHE A 79 -6.31 -4.91 2.70
C PHE A 79 -4.82 -4.90 3.04
N GLN A 80 -4.45 -5.41 4.22
CA GLN A 80 -3.05 -5.69 4.59
C GLN A 80 -2.45 -6.93 3.90
N ARG A 81 -3.25 -7.70 3.12
CA ARG A 81 -2.70 -8.79 2.30
C ARG A 81 -1.86 -8.20 1.15
N PRO A 82 -0.63 -8.70 0.92
CA PRO A 82 0.13 -8.34 -0.28
C PRO A 82 -0.68 -8.69 -1.54
N LEU A 83 -0.40 -8.01 -2.64
CA LEU A 83 -0.86 -8.48 -3.95
C LEU A 83 0.04 -9.64 -4.38
N ASP A 84 -0.56 -10.77 -4.74
CA ASP A 84 0.19 -11.87 -5.36
C ASP A 84 0.68 -11.46 -6.75
N SER A 85 1.80 -12.05 -7.18
CA SER A 85 2.45 -11.75 -8.46
C SER A 85 1.63 -12.18 -9.69
N SER A 86 0.68 -13.12 -9.51
CA SER A 86 -0.33 -13.48 -10.53
C SER A 86 -1.43 -12.42 -10.70
N ASN A 87 -1.58 -11.48 -9.77
CA ASN A 87 -2.62 -10.47 -9.83
C ASN A 87 -2.29 -9.42 -10.93
N PRO A 88 -3.24 -9.06 -11.82
CA PRO A 88 -3.03 -8.01 -12.80
C PRO A 88 -2.58 -6.65 -12.20
N LEU A 89 -3.05 -6.30 -11.00
CA LEU A 89 -2.66 -5.09 -10.26
C LEU A 89 -1.20 -5.11 -9.77
N ALA A 90 -0.55 -6.28 -9.76
CA ALA A 90 0.89 -6.36 -9.50
C ALA A 90 1.73 -6.02 -10.75
N ASN A 91 1.14 -6.00 -11.95
CA ASN A 91 1.84 -5.95 -13.24
C ASN A 91 1.67 -4.62 -14.01
N ILE A 92 1.06 -3.62 -13.36
CA ILE A 92 0.93 -2.22 -13.79
C ILE A 92 2.04 -1.34 -13.19
N ARG A 93 2.18 -0.09 -13.67
CA ARG A 93 3.13 0.93 -13.20
C ARG A 93 4.57 0.40 -13.10
N ARG A 94 4.99 -0.32 -14.14
CA ARG A 94 6.31 -0.95 -14.28
C ARG A 94 7.45 0.07 -14.19
N THR A 95 7.26 1.31 -14.67
CA THR A 95 8.25 2.39 -14.53
C THR A 95 8.48 2.75 -13.05
N LEU A 96 7.40 2.92 -12.26
CA LEU A 96 7.49 3.17 -10.82
C LEU A 96 8.11 1.97 -10.08
N ARG A 97 7.69 0.76 -10.45
CA ARG A 97 8.26 -0.49 -9.93
C ARG A 97 9.76 -0.55 -10.18
N GLY A 98 10.22 -0.27 -11.39
CA GLY A 98 11.64 -0.21 -11.74
C GLY A 98 12.41 0.81 -10.91
N ARG A 99 11.90 2.06 -10.80
CA ARG A 99 12.54 3.11 -10.00
C ARG A 99 12.73 2.73 -8.52
N ILE A 100 11.75 2.06 -7.92
CA ILE A 100 11.81 1.64 -6.51
C ILE A 100 12.71 0.42 -6.32
N ILE A 101 12.69 -0.57 -7.22
CA ILE A 101 13.60 -1.72 -7.15
C ILE A 101 15.06 -1.29 -7.38
N THR A 102 15.29 -0.36 -8.31
CA THR A 102 16.57 0.33 -8.50
C THR A 102 17.07 0.99 -7.22
N TRP A 103 16.22 1.76 -6.53
CA TRP A 103 16.58 2.41 -5.27
C TRP A 103 16.83 1.41 -4.12
N LEU A 104 15.95 0.41 -3.97
CA LEU A 104 16.04 -0.66 -2.96
C LEU A 104 17.35 -1.46 -3.08
N CYS A 105 17.78 -1.75 -4.31
CA CYS A 105 19.00 -2.51 -4.58
C CYS A 105 20.26 -1.63 -4.66
N ASN A 106 20.13 -0.30 -4.63
CA ASN A 106 21.28 0.59 -4.69
C ASN A 106 22.03 0.60 -3.34
N THR A 107 23.16 -0.10 -3.31
CA THR A 107 24.11 -0.11 -2.18
C THR A 107 24.87 1.21 -1.98
N GLN A 108 24.70 2.17 -2.87
CA GLN A 108 25.29 3.52 -2.83
C GLN A 108 24.18 4.61 -2.91
N ARG A 109 22.98 4.30 -2.40
CA ARG A 109 21.90 5.30 -2.27
C ARG A 109 22.29 6.36 -1.24
N GLU A 110 22.01 7.61 -1.55
CA GLU A 110 22.18 8.75 -0.63
C GLU A 110 20.99 8.93 0.32
N GLN A 111 19.86 8.30 0.00
CA GLN A 111 18.55 8.54 0.60
C GLN A 111 17.93 7.22 1.07
N ASN A 112 17.61 7.12 2.37
CA ASN A 112 16.88 5.97 2.94
C ASN A 112 15.36 6.14 2.93
N MET A 113 14.84 7.24 2.37
CA MET A 113 13.42 7.50 2.16
C MET A 113 13.08 7.56 0.67
N PHE A 114 11.96 6.98 0.28
CA PHE A 114 11.34 7.11 -1.03
C PHE A 114 9.89 7.57 -0.83
N TRP A 115 9.43 8.49 -1.68
CA TRP A 115 8.12 9.10 -1.58
C TRP A 115 7.35 8.92 -2.90
N ILE A 116 6.11 8.46 -2.78
CA ILE A 116 5.21 8.16 -3.88
C ILE A 116 3.98 9.07 -3.75
N LEU A 117 3.80 9.94 -4.72
CA LEU A 117 2.59 10.74 -4.90
C LEU A 117 1.62 9.93 -5.78
N ASP A 118 0.66 9.28 -5.15
CA ASP A 118 -0.30 8.39 -5.77
C ASP A 118 -1.70 9.03 -5.72
N PRO A 119 -2.25 9.54 -6.84
CA PRO A 119 -3.56 10.21 -6.88
C PRO A 119 -4.73 9.26 -6.57
N LEU A 120 -4.48 7.95 -6.48
CA LEU A 120 -5.48 6.94 -6.11
C LEU A 120 -5.52 6.67 -4.59
N VAL A 121 -4.74 7.41 -3.79
CA VAL A 121 -4.97 7.58 -2.35
C VAL A 121 -6.18 8.51 -2.18
N LEU A 122 -7.37 7.90 -2.18
CA LEU A 122 -8.67 8.57 -2.32
C LEU A 122 -9.00 9.58 -1.21
N TRP A 123 -9.64 10.68 -1.60
CA TRP A 123 -10.20 11.71 -0.71
C TRP A 123 -11.71 11.53 -0.60
N SER A 124 -12.16 10.68 0.34
CA SER A 124 -13.59 10.58 0.70
C SER A 124 -13.73 10.03 2.11
N ASP A 125 -14.56 10.67 2.94
CA ASP A 125 -14.90 10.23 4.30
C ASP A 125 -15.35 8.76 4.39
N ASN A 126 -15.93 8.23 3.31
CA ASN A 126 -16.42 6.86 3.21
C ASN A 126 -15.38 5.88 2.62
N ALA A 127 -14.30 6.37 2.00
CA ALA A 127 -13.24 5.56 1.39
C ALA A 127 -12.13 5.11 2.37
N ARG A 128 -12.49 4.85 3.64
CA ARG A 128 -11.60 4.41 4.74
C ARG A 128 -10.88 3.06 4.53
N PHE A 129 -10.92 2.49 3.33
CA PHE A 129 -10.67 1.08 3.06
C PHE A 129 -9.76 0.83 1.84
N VAL A 130 -9.08 1.86 1.31
CA VAL A 130 -8.18 1.71 0.15
C VAL A 130 -6.73 1.96 0.58
N ALA A 131 -6.06 0.88 0.97
CA ALA A 131 -4.60 0.83 0.99
C ALA A 131 -4.06 0.97 -0.45
N SER A 132 -2.99 1.76 -0.66
CA SER A 132 -2.44 1.94 -2.01
C SER A 132 -2.02 0.59 -2.61
N TYR A 133 -2.53 0.27 -3.80
CA TYR A 133 -2.13 -0.91 -4.58
C TYR A 133 -0.60 -0.95 -4.78
N THR A 134 0.03 0.22 -4.91
CA THR A 134 1.49 0.38 -4.97
C THR A 134 2.15 -0.22 -3.74
N ALA A 135 1.71 0.17 -2.54
CA ALA A 135 2.21 -0.40 -1.29
C ALA A 135 1.97 -1.92 -1.24
N ARG A 136 0.75 -2.39 -1.55
CA ARG A 136 0.41 -3.83 -1.53
C ARG A 136 1.25 -4.68 -2.50
N THR A 137 1.62 -4.15 -3.66
CA THR A 137 2.53 -4.80 -4.62
C THR A 137 3.94 -4.91 -4.04
N PHE A 138 4.49 -3.84 -3.44
CA PHE A 138 5.79 -3.91 -2.79
C PHE A 138 5.79 -4.75 -1.51
N MET A 139 4.68 -4.84 -0.77
CA MET A 139 4.55 -5.81 0.34
C MET A 139 4.72 -7.24 -0.18
N GLY A 140 4.14 -7.57 -1.34
CA GLY A 140 4.29 -8.89 -1.97
C GLY A 140 5.73 -9.16 -2.40
N ILE A 141 6.34 -8.23 -3.14
CA ILE A 141 7.73 -8.33 -3.59
C ILE A 141 8.67 -8.47 -2.38
N SER A 142 8.61 -7.55 -1.41
CA SER A 142 9.52 -7.54 -0.26
C SER A 142 9.31 -8.72 0.69
N LYS A 143 8.10 -9.30 0.78
CA LYS A 143 7.90 -10.59 1.47
C LYS A 143 8.60 -11.72 0.71
N LYS A 144 8.31 -11.91 -0.57
CA LYS A 144 8.94 -12.98 -1.38
C LYS A 144 10.47 -12.80 -1.53
N THR A 145 11.03 -11.59 -1.34
CA THR A 145 12.49 -11.34 -1.28
C THR A 145 13.11 -11.27 0.12
N ASN A 146 12.39 -11.62 1.20
CA ASN A 146 12.90 -11.54 2.59
C ASN A 146 13.47 -10.15 2.97
N GLN A 147 12.78 -9.10 2.53
CA GLN A 147 13.08 -7.69 2.78
C GLN A 147 11.90 -6.94 3.43
N PHE A 148 10.76 -7.58 3.70
CA PHE A 148 9.63 -6.92 4.35
C PHE A 148 9.94 -6.63 5.83
N GLY A 149 9.95 -5.35 6.20
CA GLY A 149 10.13 -4.90 7.58
C GLY A 149 8.81 -4.59 8.27
N ALA A 150 7.98 -3.73 7.68
CA ALA A 150 6.68 -3.33 8.24
C ALA A 150 5.74 -2.71 7.18
N TYR A 151 4.44 -2.72 7.48
CA TYR A 151 3.44 -1.88 6.82
C TYR A 151 2.59 -1.18 7.89
N LEU A 152 2.47 0.14 7.77
CA LEU A 152 1.69 0.98 8.67
C LEU A 152 0.78 1.88 7.82
N HIS A 153 -0.53 1.67 7.95
CA HIS A 153 -1.52 2.59 7.40
C HIS A 153 -1.85 3.67 8.44
N LEU A 154 -2.00 4.93 8.01
CA LEU A 154 -2.30 6.06 8.89
C LEU A 154 -3.63 6.70 8.49
N ASP A 155 -4.68 6.40 9.27
CA ASP A 155 -6.09 6.75 9.01
C ASP A 155 -6.62 7.96 9.84
N GLY A 156 -5.72 8.64 10.56
CA GLY A 156 -6.08 9.73 11.48
C GLY A 156 -6.55 9.27 12.87
N SER A 157 -6.80 7.98 13.11
CA SER A 157 -7.25 7.47 14.42
C SER A 157 -6.11 7.31 15.43
N HIS A 158 -4.87 7.34 14.97
CA HIS A 158 -3.69 7.01 15.76
C HIS A 158 -3.09 8.24 16.46
N THR A 159 -2.67 8.08 17.71
CA THR A 159 -1.70 8.99 18.32
C THR A 159 -0.30 8.70 17.77
N LEU A 160 0.64 9.64 17.90
CA LEU A 160 2.04 9.40 17.53
C LEU A 160 2.63 8.17 18.25
N SER A 161 2.33 8.02 19.55
CA SER A 161 2.69 6.87 20.38
C SER A 161 2.12 5.56 19.82
N ASN A 162 0.83 5.52 19.46
CA ASN A 162 0.21 4.32 18.87
C ASN A 162 0.85 3.96 17.51
N ALA A 163 1.17 4.94 16.68
CA ALA A 163 1.85 4.71 15.39
C ALA A 163 3.25 4.11 15.59
N ILE A 164 4.01 4.60 16.58
CA ILE A 164 5.32 4.05 16.96
C ILE A 164 5.15 2.62 17.49
N HIS A 165 4.19 2.36 18.38
CA HIS A 165 3.95 1.01 18.91
C HIS A 165 3.54 0.01 17.83
N ASN A 166 2.69 0.39 16.87
CA ASN A 166 2.34 -0.46 15.73
C ASN A 166 3.57 -0.76 14.83
N LEU A 167 4.46 0.21 14.64
CA LEU A 167 5.71 0.02 13.90
C LEU A 167 6.68 -0.93 14.64
N VAL A 168 6.84 -0.76 15.96
CA VAL A 168 7.63 -1.65 16.83
C VAL A 168 7.09 -3.08 16.78
N VAL A 169 5.77 -3.26 16.73
CA VAL A 169 5.11 -4.57 16.55
C VAL A 169 5.52 -5.24 15.25
N ALA A 170 5.28 -4.59 14.10
CA ALA A 170 5.58 -5.18 12.80
C ALA A 170 7.07 -5.50 12.62
N LEU A 171 7.96 -4.60 13.08
CA LEU A 171 9.41 -4.81 13.02
C LEU A 171 9.90 -5.96 13.92
N ALA A 172 9.22 -6.23 15.04
CA ALA A 172 9.52 -7.35 15.93
C ALA A 172 8.96 -8.69 15.44
N GLU A 173 7.87 -8.68 14.66
CA GLU A 173 7.43 -9.84 13.90
C GLU A 173 8.43 -10.18 12.79
N ALA A 174 8.96 -9.17 12.09
CA ALA A 174 9.95 -9.34 11.01
C ALA A 174 11.37 -9.74 11.49
N CYS A 175 11.81 -9.28 12.68
CA CYS A 175 13.18 -9.50 13.16
C CYS A 175 13.24 -10.01 14.62
N PRO A 176 13.56 -11.32 14.83
CA PRO A 176 13.66 -11.91 16.17
C PRO A 176 14.72 -11.27 17.10
N GLN A 177 15.80 -10.75 16.53
CA GLN A 177 16.90 -10.10 17.26
C GLN A 177 16.45 -8.74 17.80
N TYR A 178 15.85 -7.91 16.93
CA TYR A 178 15.22 -6.65 17.31
C TYR A 178 14.11 -6.89 18.36
N ARG A 179 13.25 -7.90 18.15
CA ARG A 179 12.23 -8.32 19.12
C ARG A 179 12.80 -8.62 20.50
N SER A 180 13.93 -9.33 20.59
CA SER A 180 14.59 -9.65 21.86
C SER A 180 15.11 -8.39 22.58
N LEU A 181 15.65 -7.43 21.83
CA LEU A 181 16.13 -6.14 22.36
C LEU A 181 14.98 -5.26 22.86
N VAL A 182 13.92 -5.12 22.05
CA VAL A 182 12.69 -4.40 22.45
C VAL A 182 12.05 -5.05 23.67
N THR A 183 11.97 -6.38 23.72
CA THR A 183 11.38 -7.09 24.88
C THR A 183 12.18 -6.82 26.16
N ARG A 184 13.52 -6.73 26.09
CA ARG A 184 14.36 -6.31 27.22
C ARG A 184 14.09 -4.86 27.64
N ALA A 185 14.05 -3.94 26.68
CA ALA A 185 13.80 -2.53 26.95
C ALA A 185 12.46 -2.30 27.66
N LEU A 186 11.40 -3.00 27.21
CA LEU A 186 10.07 -2.94 27.80
C LEU A 186 9.95 -3.62 29.18
N ALA A 187 10.65 -4.73 29.40
CA ALA A 187 10.44 -5.58 30.58
C ALA A 187 11.45 -5.36 31.72
N LEU A 188 12.67 -4.88 31.42
CA LEU A 188 13.78 -4.81 32.38
C LEU A 188 14.42 -3.42 32.44
N ASP A 189 14.70 -2.80 31.29
CA ASP A 189 15.50 -1.57 31.27
C ASP A 189 14.68 -0.31 31.61
N ASP A 190 13.42 -0.23 31.15
CA ASP A 190 12.54 0.93 31.35
C ASP A 190 11.03 0.58 31.29
N PRO A 191 10.43 -0.01 32.34
CA PRO A 191 9.02 -0.44 32.31
C PRO A 191 7.99 0.68 32.04
N MET A 192 8.35 1.94 32.24
CA MET A 192 7.47 3.11 32.04
C MET A 192 7.69 3.79 30.69
N ILE A 193 8.53 3.22 29.81
CA ILE A 193 8.83 3.72 28.46
C ILE A 193 7.59 4.05 27.60
N LEU A 194 6.52 3.28 27.72
CA LEU A 194 5.26 3.47 26.99
C LEU A 194 4.49 4.73 27.45
N GLU A 195 4.80 5.26 28.64
CA GLU A 195 4.22 6.50 29.18
C GLU A 195 5.07 7.74 28.87
N LYS A 196 6.29 7.55 28.35
CA LYS A 196 7.22 8.64 28.02
C LYS A 196 6.86 9.30 26.69
N THR A 197 7.48 10.44 26.42
CA THR A 197 7.24 11.18 25.17
C THR A 197 7.53 10.32 23.95
N ALA A 198 6.72 10.47 22.90
CA ALA A 198 6.86 9.71 21.66
C ALA A 198 8.26 9.81 21.02
N HIS A 199 8.95 10.94 21.18
CA HIS A 199 10.34 11.10 20.73
C HIS A 199 11.30 10.14 21.48
N LEU A 200 11.09 9.95 22.79
CA LEU A 200 11.89 9.02 23.60
C LEU A 200 11.49 7.55 23.34
N GLN A 201 10.20 7.28 23.13
CA GLN A 201 9.73 5.96 22.64
C GLN A 201 10.39 5.60 21.31
N PHE A 202 10.37 6.49 20.32
CA PHE A 202 11.01 6.26 19.01
C PHE A 202 12.52 6.02 19.17
N LYS A 203 13.21 6.82 19.99
CA LYS A 203 14.63 6.60 20.27
C LYS A 203 14.89 5.23 20.92
N LYS A 204 14.15 4.87 21.97
CA LYS A 204 14.39 3.65 22.77
C LYS A 204 13.84 2.36 22.16
N LEU A 205 12.82 2.44 21.31
CA LEU A 205 12.17 1.27 20.71
C LEU A 205 12.50 1.10 19.22
N ILE A 206 12.85 2.15 18.48
CA ILE A 206 13.33 2.06 17.09
C ILE A 206 14.85 2.23 17.05
N ILE A 207 15.37 3.41 17.38
CA ILE A 207 16.77 3.78 17.06
C ILE A 207 17.78 2.88 17.79
N GLU A 208 17.81 2.92 19.12
CA GLU A 208 18.83 2.19 19.91
C GLU A 208 18.79 0.65 19.67
N PRO A 209 17.62 -0.02 19.60
CA PRO A 209 17.58 -1.45 19.28
C PRO A 209 18.07 -1.77 17.87
N TRP A 210 17.76 -0.97 16.84
CA TRP A 210 18.26 -1.24 15.48
C TRP A 210 19.77 -1.00 15.34
N GLU A 211 20.33 -0.02 16.05
CA GLU A 211 21.79 0.12 16.15
C GLU A 211 22.43 -1.08 16.87
N ALA A 212 21.81 -1.58 17.94
CA ALA A 212 22.28 -2.78 18.64
C ALA A 212 22.21 -4.04 17.77
N VAL A 213 21.16 -4.23 16.94
CA VAL A 213 21.11 -5.30 15.93
C VAL A 213 22.25 -5.12 14.92
N ARG A 214 22.51 -3.91 14.44
CA ARG A 214 23.58 -3.62 13.46
C ARG A 214 24.97 -3.98 13.97
N VAL A 215 25.25 -3.75 15.25
CA VAL A 215 26.55 -4.11 15.86
C VAL A 215 26.64 -5.61 16.19
N SER A 216 25.59 -6.20 16.75
CA SER A 216 25.63 -7.59 17.27
C SER A 216 25.29 -8.66 16.24
N HIS A 217 24.49 -8.35 15.22
CA HIS A 217 23.92 -9.29 14.27
C HIS A 217 23.95 -8.76 12.81
N PRO A 218 25.10 -8.24 12.30
CA PRO A 218 25.16 -7.59 10.98
C PRO A 218 24.74 -8.48 9.80
N HIS A 219 24.83 -9.81 9.94
CA HIS A 219 24.39 -10.77 8.91
C HIS A 219 22.86 -10.78 8.71
N TYR A 220 22.07 -10.49 9.76
CA TYR A 220 20.61 -10.28 9.63
C TYR A 220 20.27 -8.98 8.89
N LEU A 221 21.25 -8.09 8.71
CA LEU A 221 21.12 -6.82 7.97
C LEU A 221 21.81 -6.84 6.60
N SER A 222 22.14 -8.03 6.09
CA SER A 222 22.74 -8.22 4.76
C SER A 222 21.85 -7.72 3.61
N LYS A 223 20.58 -7.42 3.89
CA LYS A 223 19.59 -6.83 2.99
C LYS A 223 18.85 -5.73 3.75
N PRO A 224 18.46 -4.62 3.10
CA PRO A 224 17.63 -3.61 3.75
C PRO A 224 16.21 -4.15 4.01
N LEU A 225 15.63 -3.71 5.13
CA LEU A 225 14.25 -3.97 5.51
C LEU A 225 13.37 -2.78 5.10
N LEU A 226 12.28 -3.09 4.40
CA LEU A 226 11.38 -2.13 3.79
C LEU A 226 10.16 -1.88 4.68
N ILE A 227 10.00 -0.63 5.09
CA ILE A 227 8.90 -0.11 5.89
C ILE A 227 8.02 0.72 4.96
N MET A 228 6.73 0.40 4.89
CA MET A 228 5.75 1.14 4.09
C MET A 228 4.82 1.93 5.01
N ILE A 229 4.68 3.21 4.73
CA ILE A 229 3.80 4.14 5.44
C ILE A 229 2.78 4.68 4.43
N ASP A 230 1.55 4.22 4.56
CA ASP A 230 0.46 4.46 3.64
C ASP A 230 -0.51 5.48 4.27
N MET A 231 -0.48 6.72 3.79
CA MET A 231 -1.06 7.85 4.49
C MET A 231 -2.39 8.26 3.90
N PHE A 232 -3.48 8.04 4.65
CA PHE A 232 -4.80 8.49 4.24
C PHE A 232 -4.86 10.03 4.26
N SER A 233 -5.31 10.60 3.15
CA SER A 233 -5.10 12.03 2.86
C SER A 233 -6.07 12.96 3.60
N PHE A 234 -7.29 12.49 3.83
CA PHE A 234 -8.37 13.27 4.45
C PHE A 234 -8.03 13.82 5.85
N CYS A 235 -7.06 13.21 6.52
CA CYS A 235 -6.61 13.55 7.87
C CYS A 235 -5.85 14.89 7.98
N ILE A 236 -5.63 15.61 6.88
CA ILE A 236 -4.90 16.90 6.89
C ILE A 236 -5.83 18.13 6.96
N GLU A 237 -7.11 18.00 6.58
CA GLU A 237 -8.07 19.10 6.68
C GLU A 237 -8.57 19.35 8.10
N ARG A 238 -8.77 18.29 8.91
CA ARG A 238 -9.34 18.38 10.26
C ARG A 238 -8.35 18.84 11.36
N GLY A 239 -7.30 19.59 10.98
CA GLY A 239 -6.42 20.38 11.86
C GLY A 239 -5.50 19.57 12.79
N TYR A 240 -6.05 18.87 13.76
CA TYR A 240 -5.30 18.17 14.82
C TYR A 240 -4.47 16.99 14.30
N GLN A 241 -5.03 16.21 13.37
CA GLN A 241 -4.40 15.02 12.79
C GLN A 241 -3.17 15.38 11.91
N ARG A 242 -3.08 16.62 11.42
CA ARG A 242 -1.92 17.12 10.66
C ARG A 242 -0.62 17.14 11.47
N ASN A 243 -0.69 17.28 12.80
CA ASN A 243 0.49 17.43 13.65
C ASN A 243 1.23 16.10 13.84
N TYR A 244 0.53 15.03 14.26
CA TYR A 244 1.20 13.75 14.54
C TYR A 244 1.80 13.11 13.27
N HIS A 245 1.18 13.32 12.09
CA HIS A 245 1.78 12.95 10.81
C HIS A 245 3.12 13.66 10.58
N ARG A 246 3.16 14.98 10.78
CA ARG A 246 4.39 15.79 10.66
C ARG A 246 5.47 15.35 11.63
N GLU A 247 5.11 15.09 12.89
CA GLU A 247 6.03 14.63 13.92
C GLU A 247 6.60 13.23 13.62
N LEU A 248 5.78 12.29 13.15
CA LEU A 248 6.23 10.94 12.77
C LEU A 248 7.20 10.98 11.59
N ILE A 249 6.86 11.75 10.55
CA ILE A 249 7.73 11.90 9.37
C ILE A 249 9.02 12.64 9.76
N GLY A 250 8.96 13.63 10.65
CA GLY A 250 10.15 14.30 11.21
C GLY A 250 11.08 13.32 11.91
N LEU A 251 10.57 12.54 12.87
CA LEU A 251 11.34 11.49 13.56
C LEU A 251 12.00 10.50 12.60
N ILE A 252 11.30 10.09 11.54
CA ILE A 252 11.81 9.17 10.52
C ILE A 252 12.86 9.85 9.62
N ASN A 253 12.63 11.09 9.21
CA ASN A 253 13.57 11.88 8.42
C ASN A 253 14.89 12.11 9.17
N ASP A 254 14.80 12.54 10.42
CA ASP A 254 15.95 12.87 11.25
C ASP A 254 16.77 11.59 11.54
N TYR A 255 16.10 10.46 11.75
CA TYR A 255 16.72 9.14 11.79
C TYR A 255 17.39 8.74 10.46
N ALA A 256 16.68 8.87 9.33
CA ALA A 256 17.19 8.48 8.02
C ALA A 256 18.43 9.27 7.59
N GLN A 257 18.49 10.57 7.93
CA GLN A 257 19.65 11.43 7.68
C GLN A 257 20.82 11.12 8.62
N SER A 258 20.56 10.96 9.93
CA SER A 258 21.62 10.64 10.91
C SER A 258 22.15 9.20 10.78
N HIS A 259 21.38 8.29 10.18
CA HIS A 259 21.71 6.88 10.02
C HIS A 259 21.66 6.45 8.54
N GLN A 260 22.44 7.10 7.67
CA GLN A 260 22.56 6.70 6.24
C GLN A 260 22.90 5.20 6.06
N ASN A 261 23.70 4.63 6.96
CA ASN A 261 24.03 3.20 7.00
C ASN A 261 23.00 2.35 7.79
N SER A 262 21.72 2.77 7.84
CA SER A 262 20.63 1.98 8.42
C SER A 262 20.18 0.86 7.47
N PRO A 263 19.76 -0.30 8.00
CA PRO A 263 19.03 -1.30 7.21
C PRO A 263 17.60 -0.83 6.85
N LEU A 264 17.02 0.11 7.59
CA LEU A 264 15.61 0.49 7.46
C LEU A 264 15.41 1.48 6.32
N LEU A 265 14.58 1.10 5.35
CA LEU A 265 14.17 1.92 4.22
C LEU A 265 12.69 2.22 4.28
N TRP A 266 12.33 3.46 3.97
CA TRP A 266 10.99 3.99 4.23
C TRP A 266 10.33 4.40 2.91
N ILE A 267 9.22 3.76 2.54
CA ILE A 267 8.35 4.19 1.44
C ILE A 267 7.15 4.91 2.04
N PHE A 268 6.95 6.16 1.65
CA PHE A 268 5.74 6.94 1.94
C PHE A 268 4.82 6.95 0.71
N CYS A 269 3.57 6.49 0.87
CA CYS A 269 2.52 6.66 -0.13
C CYS A 269 1.55 7.75 0.34
N THR A 270 1.42 8.82 -0.44
CA THR A 270 0.52 9.95 -0.14
C THR A 270 -0.16 10.44 -1.41
N HIS A 271 -1.29 11.15 -1.28
CA HIS A 271 -1.87 11.86 -2.43
C HIS A 271 -0.98 13.04 -2.89
N PRO A 272 -0.91 13.41 -4.19
CA PRO A 272 -0.11 14.53 -4.69
C PRO A 272 -0.38 15.88 -4.03
N ALA A 273 -1.64 16.16 -3.67
CA ALA A 273 -2.01 17.39 -2.96
C ALA A 273 -1.47 17.46 -1.51
N LEU A 274 -0.95 16.36 -0.96
CA LEU A 274 -0.18 16.33 0.29
C LEU A 274 1.32 16.24 0.01
N HIS A 275 1.82 17.14 -0.83
CA HIS A 275 3.22 17.13 -1.25
C HIS A 275 4.17 17.21 -0.04
N PRO A 276 5.26 16.44 0.02
CA PRO A 276 6.15 16.36 1.18
C PRO A 276 6.66 17.71 1.69
N SER A 277 6.94 18.68 0.80
CA SER A 277 7.36 20.03 1.19
C SER A 277 6.27 20.86 1.89
N GLN A 278 4.99 20.53 1.72
CA GLN A 278 3.88 21.12 2.48
C GLN A 278 3.66 20.41 3.83
N ILE A 279 4.07 19.14 3.93
CA ILE A 279 4.04 18.42 5.19
C ILE A 279 5.19 18.90 6.07
N LEU A 280 6.42 18.95 5.56
CA LEU A 280 7.62 19.33 6.30
C LEU A 280 7.99 20.83 6.12
N ASP A 281 6.97 21.68 5.95
CA ASP A 281 7.09 23.14 5.74
C ASP A 281 7.86 23.89 6.85
N LYS A 282 7.98 23.28 8.03
CA LYS A 282 8.63 23.81 9.24
C LYS A 282 9.55 22.78 9.92
N ALA A 283 10.03 21.78 9.18
CA ALA A 283 10.95 20.77 9.72
C ALA A 283 12.33 21.37 10.05
N VAL A 284 13.00 20.81 11.07
CA VAL A 284 14.35 21.24 11.50
C VAL A 284 15.40 20.89 10.44
N HIS A 285 15.20 19.79 9.73
CA HIS A 285 16.06 19.33 8.64
C HIS A 285 15.29 19.29 7.32
N PRO A 286 15.90 19.69 6.19
CA PRO A 286 15.26 19.60 4.87
C PRO A 286 15.08 18.12 4.49
N LEU A 287 13.93 17.76 3.91
CA LEU A 287 13.64 16.37 3.55
C LEU A 287 14.63 15.83 2.51
N GLN A 288 15.23 14.67 2.79
CA GLN A 288 16.09 13.94 1.87
C GLN A 288 15.44 12.60 1.46
N CYS A 289 14.63 12.64 0.41
CA CYS A 289 13.97 11.46 -0.15
C CYS A 289 14.03 11.42 -1.69
N ALA A 290 14.00 10.21 -2.25
CA ALA A 290 13.72 10.02 -3.66
C ALA A 290 12.22 10.26 -3.90
N LEU A 291 11.83 11.05 -4.91
CA LEU A 291 10.43 11.41 -5.17
C LEU A 291 9.94 10.84 -6.51
N SER A 292 8.76 10.23 -6.50
CA SER A 292 8.02 9.81 -7.69
C SER A 292 6.58 10.28 -7.62
N SER A 293 6.00 10.65 -8.76
CA SER A 293 4.57 10.92 -8.91
C SER A 293 3.97 9.96 -9.93
N VAL A 294 2.77 9.48 -9.66
CA VAL A 294 1.96 8.68 -10.58
C VAL A 294 0.99 9.63 -11.29
N SER A 295 1.02 9.68 -12.62
CA SER A 295 0.02 10.43 -13.38
C SER A 295 -1.15 9.51 -13.75
N LEU A 296 -2.36 10.06 -13.73
CA LEU A 296 -3.54 9.38 -14.27
C LEU A 296 -3.58 9.49 -15.81
N ASN A 297 -3.12 10.62 -16.34
CA ASN A 297 -3.11 10.93 -17.76
C ASN A 297 -1.68 10.80 -18.33
N ASP A 298 -1.15 9.58 -18.43
CA ASP A 298 0.14 9.28 -19.07
C ASP A 298 0.07 8.01 -19.95
N PRO A 299 1.03 7.76 -20.87
CA PRO A 299 0.99 6.60 -21.76
C PRO A 299 1.14 5.23 -21.08
N GLU A 300 1.70 5.16 -19.87
CA GLU A 300 1.71 3.95 -19.06
C GLU A 300 0.34 3.71 -18.44
N ALA A 301 -0.27 4.75 -17.85
CA ALA A 301 -1.61 4.71 -17.26
C ALA A 301 -2.70 4.19 -18.22
N HIS A 302 -2.64 4.59 -19.49
CA HIS A 302 -3.55 4.11 -20.53
C HIS A 302 -3.32 2.63 -20.87
N ARG A 303 -2.05 2.19 -21.00
CA ARG A 303 -1.71 0.78 -21.24
C ARG A 303 -2.12 -0.11 -20.08
N ASP A 304 -1.88 0.35 -18.85
CA ASP A 304 -2.28 -0.32 -17.61
C ASP A 304 -3.81 -0.45 -17.51
N THR A 305 -4.55 0.63 -17.78
CA THR A 305 -6.02 0.62 -17.83
C THR A 305 -6.53 -0.40 -18.85
N ARG A 306 -6.01 -0.36 -20.08
CA ARG A 306 -6.41 -1.27 -21.16
C ARG A 306 -6.05 -2.73 -20.87
N TYR A 307 -4.92 -2.98 -20.22
CA TYR A 307 -4.53 -4.31 -19.74
C TYR A 307 -5.51 -4.84 -18.69
N LEU A 308 -5.86 -4.04 -17.69
CA LEU A 308 -6.81 -4.41 -16.64
C LEU A 308 -8.24 -4.60 -17.16
N LEU A 309 -8.69 -3.77 -18.10
CA LEU A 309 -9.97 -3.98 -18.79
C LEU A 309 -9.98 -5.31 -19.54
N ASN A 310 -8.92 -5.64 -20.28
CA ASN A 310 -8.81 -6.93 -20.97
C ASN A 310 -8.84 -8.12 -20.01
N GLU A 311 -8.04 -8.09 -18.94
CA GLU A 311 -8.04 -9.11 -17.88
C GLU A 311 -9.43 -9.30 -17.25
N GLY A 312 -10.11 -8.19 -16.94
CA GLY A 312 -11.45 -8.20 -16.38
C GLY A 312 -12.49 -8.76 -17.35
N PHE A 313 -12.54 -8.24 -18.58
CA PHE A 313 -13.46 -8.73 -19.60
C PHE A 313 -13.21 -10.18 -19.98
N HIS A 314 -11.97 -10.67 -19.97
CA HIS A 314 -11.67 -12.08 -20.22
C HIS A 314 -12.20 -13.01 -19.11
N ARG A 315 -12.25 -12.54 -17.86
CA ARG A 315 -12.90 -13.25 -16.74
C ARG A 315 -14.42 -13.20 -16.86
N ILE A 316 -14.99 -12.06 -17.26
CA ILE A 316 -16.42 -11.87 -17.50
C ILE A 316 -16.91 -12.79 -18.63
N ARG A 317 -16.18 -12.90 -19.76
CA ARG A 317 -16.45 -13.88 -20.83
C ARG A 317 -16.63 -15.29 -20.27
N HIS A 318 -15.67 -15.73 -19.46
CA HIS A 318 -15.63 -17.08 -18.92
C HIS A 318 -16.71 -17.33 -17.85
N ARG A 319 -17.15 -16.30 -17.11
CA ARG A 319 -18.24 -16.42 -16.12
C ARG A 319 -19.62 -16.46 -16.78
N HIS A 320 -19.84 -15.61 -17.79
CA HIS A 320 -21.14 -15.46 -18.46
C HIS A 320 -21.29 -16.35 -19.70
N ASN A 321 -20.31 -17.23 -19.98
CA ASN A 321 -20.26 -18.13 -21.14
C ASN A 321 -20.41 -17.41 -22.50
N ILE A 322 -19.87 -16.20 -22.62
CA ILE A 322 -19.86 -15.47 -23.88
C ILE A 322 -18.86 -16.14 -24.83
N ASP A 323 -19.26 -16.37 -26.08
CA ASP A 323 -18.46 -17.11 -27.05
C ASP A 323 -17.09 -16.45 -27.29
N ASN A 324 -16.04 -17.27 -27.25
CA ASN A 324 -14.67 -16.87 -27.53
C ASN A 324 -14.48 -16.46 -29.00
N THR A 325 -15.38 -16.82 -29.92
CA THR A 325 -15.37 -16.25 -31.29
C THR A 325 -15.83 -14.79 -31.33
N GLN A 326 -16.50 -14.29 -30.29
CA GLN A 326 -17.06 -12.93 -30.25
C GLN A 326 -16.08 -11.90 -29.66
N MET A 327 -15.83 -10.83 -30.41
CA MET A 327 -15.01 -9.69 -29.99
C MET A 327 -15.89 -8.63 -29.27
N TRP A 328 -16.27 -8.83 -27.99
CA TRP A 328 -17.48 -8.17 -27.44
C TRP A 328 -17.59 -7.54 -25.90
N PRO A 329 -16.30 -7.00 -25.76
CA PRO A 329 -15.98 -5.68 -26.31
C PRO A 329 -15.17 -5.75 -27.61
N SER A 330 -15.56 -4.90 -28.56
CA SER A 330 -14.77 -4.57 -29.74
C SER A 330 -13.56 -3.72 -29.35
N GLU A 331 -12.59 -3.60 -30.26
CA GLU A 331 -11.45 -2.70 -30.09
C GLU A 331 -11.85 -1.23 -29.92
N GLU A 332 -12.95 -0.81 -30.55
CA GLU A 332 -13.50 0.54 -30.39
C GLU A 332 -14.08 0.75 -28.98
N GLN A 333 -14.92 -0.19 -28.50
CA GLN A 333 -15.50 -0.14 -27.15
C GLN A 333 -14.38 -0.13 -26.09
N LEU A 334 -13.38 -1.01 -26.22
CA LEU A 334 -12.23 -1.08 -25.33
C LEU A 334 -11.38 0.21 -25.36
N SER A 335 -11.19 0.82 -26.53
CA SER A 335 -10.46 2.08 -26.70
C SER A 335 -11.19 3.25 -26.04
N ARG A 336 -12.51 3.39 -26.28
CA ARG A 336 -13.35 4.42 -25.65
C ARG A 336 -13.35 4.30 -24.12
N LEU A 337 -13.55 3.09 -23.58
CA LEU A 337 -13.46 2.83 -22.14
C LEU A 337 -12.08 3.20 -21.57
N THR A 338 -10.99 2.79 -22.24
CA THR A 338 -9.61 3.11 -21.82
C THR A 338 -9.40 4.62 -21.75
N SER A 339 -9.90 5.37 -22.74
CA SER A 339 -9.78 6.82 -22.82
C SER A 339 -10.57 7.52 -21.70
N ALA A 340 -11.84 7.15 -21.49
CA ALA A 340 -12.72 7.77 -20.50
C ALA A 340 -12.31 7.49 -19.04
N ILE A 341 -11.67 6.35 -18.79
CA ILE A 341 -11.20 5.93 -17.46
C ILE A 341 -9.91 6.66 -17.02
N CYS A 342 -9.14 7.20 -17.98
CA CYS A 342 -7.97 8.05 -17.74
C CYS A 342 -7.02 7.51 -16.64
N GLY A 343 -6.54 6.27 -16.74
CA GLY A 343 -5.58 5.72 -15.76
C GLY A 343 -6.13 5.38 -14.37
N THR A 344 -7.43 5.58 -14.14
CA THR A 344 -8.04 5.50 -12.80
C THR A 344 -8.40 4.06 -12.45
N LEU A 345 -7.52 3.36 -11.72
CA LEU A 345 -7.70 1.94 -11.39
C LEU A 345 -9.02 1.65 -10.65
N TYR A 346 -9.46 2.57 -9.79
CA TYR A 346 -10.74 2.46 -9.09
C TYR A 346 -11.93 2.52 -10.06
N PHE A 347 -11.87 3.40 -11.07
CA PHE A 347 -12.89 3.48 -12.13
C PHE A 347 -12.86 2.23 -13.01
N THR A 348 -11.67 1.72 -13.34
CA THR A 348 -11.49 0.44 -14.05
C THR A 348 -12.20 -0.70 -13.33
N ASN A 349 -12.00 -0.81 -12.01
CA ASN A 349 -12.66 -1.81 -11.17
C ASN A 349 -14.18 -1.58 -11.05
N ALA A 350 -14.64 -0.33 -10.93
CA ALA A 350 -16.07 0.01 -10.88
C ALA A 350 -16.79 -0.38 -12.18
N VAL A 351 -16.20 -0.08 -13.34
CA VAL A 351 -16.71 -0.45 -14.67
C VAL A 351 -16.77 -1.96 -14.85
N LEU A 352 -15.73 -2.68 -14.45
CA LEU A 352 -15.72 -4.15 -14.53
C LEU A 352 -16.80 -4.78 -13.64
N ASN A 353 -16.98 -4.30 -12.40
CA ASN A 353 -18.02 -4.80 -11.50
C ASN A 353 -19.44 -4.46 -11.98
N PHE A 354 -19.62 -3.31 -12.65
CA PHE A 354 -20.88 -2.92 -13.27
C PHE A 354 -21.24 -3.83 -14.46
N VAL A 355 -20.28 -4.11 -15.34
CA VAL A 355 -20.46 -5.02 -16.50
C VAL A 355 -20.66 -6.48 -16.07
N ASP A 356 -20.04 -6.89 -14.95
CA ASP A 356 -20.17 -8.23 -14.36
C ASP A 356 -21.44 -8.41 -13.50
N CYS A 357 -22.34 -7.41 -13.44
CA CYS A 357 -23.53 -7.44 -12.60
C CYS A 357 -24.43 -8.64 -12.94
N GLY A 358 -24.48 -9.64 -12.04
CA GLY A 358 -25.02 -10.99 -12.27
C GLY A 358 -26.53 -11.13 -12.51
N GLY A 359 -27.22 -10.06 -12.90
CA GLY A 359 -28.60 -10.04 -13.39
C GLY A 359 -28.75 -9.31 -14.74
N SER A 360 -27.65 -9.03 -15.44
CA SER A 360 -27.63 -8.29 -16.71
C SER A 360 -26.73 -8.96 -17.74
N ASN A 361 -26.99 -8.69 -19.02
CA ASN A 361 -26.12 -9.07 -20.13
C ASN A 361 -24.87 -8.15 -20.13
N PRO A 362 -23.63 -8.68 -20.05
CA PRO A 362 -22.42 -7.86 -20.08
C PRO A 362 -22.26 -7.03 -21.35
N GLN A 363 -22.81 -7.47 -22.49
CA GLN A 363 -22.69 -6.73 -23.77
C GLN A 363 -23.47 -5.41 -23.69
N ASP A 364 -24.75 -5.50 -23.29
CA ASP A 364 -25.62 -4.34 -23.07
C ASP A 364 -25.06 -3.41 -21.99
N GLN A 365 -24.43 -3.96 -20.95
CA GLN A 365 -23.80 -3.15 -19.89
C GLN A 365 -22.52 -2.44 -20.34
N VAL A 366 -21.75 -2.96 -21.31
CA VAL A 366 -20.63 -2.20 -21.90
C VAL A 366 -21.15 -0.98 -22.66
N ASP A 367 -22.21 -1.14 -23.45
CA ASP A 367 -22.79 -0.02 -24.21
C ASP A 367 -23.51 0.99 -23.30
N ALA A 368 -24.14 0.55 -22.21
CA ALA A 368 -24.62 1.44 -21.15
C ALA A 368 -23.46 2.19 -20.47
N CYS A 369 -22.36 1.51 -20.16
CA CYS A 369 -21.17 2.15 -19.60
C CYS A 369 -20.63 3.26 -20.52
N LEU A 370 -20.55 3.01 -21.82
CA LEU A 370 -20.11 3.97 -22.82
C LEU A 370 -21.06 5.16 -22.94
N LYS A 371 -22.38 4.92 -22.96
CA LYS A 371 -23.42 5.97 -22.91
C LYS A 371 -23.25 6.88 -21.68
N TYR A 372 -22.89 6.33 -20.51
CA TYR A 372 -22.64 7.12 -19.29
C TYR A 372 -21.30 7.86 -19.28
N MET A 373 -20.38 7.53 -20.20
CA MET A 373 -19.09 8.21 -20.37
C MET A 373 -19.10 9.25 -21.48
N ASP A 374 -20.07 9.21 -22.40
CA ASP A 374 -20.23 10.22 -23.44
C ASP A 374 -20.55 11.60 -22.82
N GLY A 375 -19.62 12.55 -22.98
CA GLY A 375 -19.71 13.88 -22.38
C GLY A 375 -18.94 14.07 -21.06
N ILE A 376 -18.18 13.07 -20.59
CA ILE A 376 -17.17 13.27 -19.55
C ILE A 376 -16.10 14.28 -20.06
N PRO A 377 -15.75 15.34 -19.30
CA PRO A 377 -14.68 16.28 -19.67
C PRO A 377 -13.30 15.62 -19.78
N GLU A 378 -12.33 16.29 -20.41
CA GLU A 378 -10.93 15.86 -20.32
C GLU A 378 -10.38 16.01 -18.89
N PRO A 379 -9.54 15.07 -18.42
CA PRO A 379 -9.12 15.01 -17.02
C PRO A 379 -8.21 16.18 -16.63
N SER A 380 -8.68 17.02 -15.72
CA SER A 380 -7.87 18.07 -15.09
C SER A 380 -7.26 17.59 -13.77
N VAL A 381 -6.05 18.08 -13.45
CA VAL A 381 -5.36 17.79 -12.17
C VAL A 381 -6.14 18.32 -10.96
N SER A 382 -7.05 19.28 -11.17
CA SER A 382 -7.94 19.88 -10.18
C SER A 382 -9.25 19.11 -9.93
N GLU A 383 -9.75 18.33 -10.90
CA GLU A 383 -11.05 17.67 -10.82
C GLU A 383 -10.95 16.18 -11.19
N PRO A 384 -10.43 15.31 -10.30
CA PRO A 384 -10.26 13.88 -10.55
C PRO A 384 -11.59 13.09 -10.60
N PHE A 385 -12.74 13.76 -10.53
CA PHE A 385 -14.04 13.18 -10.22
C PHE A 385 -14.84 12.75 -11.47
N HIS A 386 -14.17 12.13 -12.45
CA HIS A 386 -14.84 11.46 -13.57
C HIS A 386 -15.82 10.38 -13.08
N MET A 387 -15.49 9.74 -11.95
CA MET A 387 -16.39 8.86 -11.20
C MET A 387 -17.73 9.50 -10.86
N ASP A 388 -17.75 10.76 -10.43
CA ASP A 388 -18.98 11.44 -10.00
C ASP A 388 -19.90 11.72 -11.19
N TYR A 389 -19.35 12.04 -12.36
CA TYR A 389 -20.16 12.17 -13.57
C TYR A 389 -20.77 10.82 -13.95
N PHE A 390 -19.95 9.77 -14.04
CA PHE A 390 -20.40 8.41 -14.35
C PHE A 390 -21.46 7.92 -13.35
N TYR A 391 -21.23 8.08 -12.05
CA TYR A 391 -22.20 7.69 -11.02
C TYR A 391 -23.47 8.53 -11.06
N ARG A 392 -23.41 9.83 -11.38
CA ARG A 392 -24.63 10.66 -11.54
C ARG A 392 -25.47 10.16 -12.70
N GLN A 393 -24.87 9.90 -13.87
CA GLN A 393 -25.58 9.41 -15.05
C GLN A 393 -26.16 8.00 -14.82
N PHE A 394 -25.39 7.09 -14.21
CA PHE A 394 -25.87 5.78 -13.81
C PHE A 394 -27.04 5.88 -12.84
N ILE A 395 -26.93 6.67 -11.76
CA ILE A 395 -27.99 6.82 -10.75
C ILE A 395 -29.26 7.47 -11.33
N SER A 396 -29.15 8.38 -12.31
CA SER A 396 -30.33 8.97 -12.96
C SER A 396 -31.11 8.01 -13.87
N ASP A 397 -30.46 6.96 -14.40
CA ASP A 397 -31.12 5.90 -15.18
C ASP A 397 -31.75 4.80 -14.28
N ILE A 398 -31.45 4.77 -12.97
CA ILE A 398 -32.04 3.81 -12.02
C ILE A 398 -33.51 4.19 -11.71
N PRO A 399 -34.49 3.28 -11.90
CA PRO A 399 -35.87 3.55 -11.52
C PRO A 399 -36.02 3.77 -10.01
N PRO A 400 -36.74 4.83 -9.56
CA PRO A 400 -36.95 5.14 -8.12
C PRO A 400 -37.65 4.04 -7.31
N THR A 401 -38.21 3.04 -7.97
CA THR A 401 -38.90 1.87 -7.38
C THR A 401 -37.98 0.67 -7.13
N SER A 402 -36.71 0.74 -7.53
CA SER A 402 -35.76 -0.36 -7.35
C SER A 402 -35.05 -0.27 -6.00
N ASN A 403 -34.95 -1.40 -5.28
CA ASN A 403 -34.25 -1.50 -3.99
C ASN A 403 -32.70 -1.44 -4.11
N LEU A 404 -32.17 -1.01 -5.26
CA LEU A 404 -30.76 -0.73 -5.46
C LEU A 404 -30.40 0.60 -4.81
N MET A 405 -30.28 0.57 -3.47
CA MET A 405 -29.50 1.58 -2.75
C MET A 405 -28.11 1.64 -3.41
N PRO A 406 -27.71 2.78 -4.01
CA PRO A 406 -26.31 2.95 -4.35
C PRO A 406 -25.53 2.92 -3.05
N TYR A 407 -24.35 2.29 -3.03
CA TYR A 407 -23.39 2.50 -1.95
C TYR A 407 -22.85 3.94 -2.09
N THR A 408 -23.63 4.91 -1.60
CA THR A 408 -23.34 6.33 -1.78
C THR A 408 -22.13 6.72 -0.93
N PHE A 409 -20.98 6.84 -1.59
CA PHE A 409 -19.79 7.51 -1.05
C PHE A 409 -20.05 8.97 -0.64
N TRP A 410 -21.20 9.51 -1.04
CA TRP A 410 -21.70 10.83 -0.70
C TRP A 410 -23.06 10.74 0.04
N LYS A 411 -23.00 10.75 1.36
CA LYS A 411 -24.04 11.41 2.17
C LYS A 411 -23.41 12.68 2.75
N SER A 412 -23.98 13.81 2.36
CA SER A 412 -23.70 15.17 2.86
C SER A 412 -24.13 15.34 4.31
#